data_AF-A0A963MPQ5-F1
#
_entry.id   AF-A0A963MPQ5-F1
#
_cell.length_a   1.000
_cell.length_b   1.000
_cell.length_c   1.000
_cell.angle_alpha   90.00
_cell.angle_beta   90.00
_cell.angle_gamma   90.00
#
_symmetry.space_group_name_H-M   'P 1'
#
loop_
_entity.id
_entity.type
_entity.pdbx_description
1 polymer ?
#
loop_
_entity_poly.entity_id
_entity_poly.type
_entity_poly.pdbx_seq_one_letter_code
_entity_poly.pdbx_strand_id
1 'polypeptide(L)'
;MSLDLNQLETRLWAAADQLWANTGLKPSEFSNPVLGLIFLRYAEKRFHEAEARMIDSGLDAAEIEKIDYQAEGALFLPDNARFSYLLDLAEGQDLGKAVNEAMAAVEAENEELKGVLPRSYGRLPNTVLVELLRVLNGLGEVEGDAFGKIYEYFLGKFAMKEGARAGEFYTPKNVVNLLVEILAPFRGTI
;
A
#
# COMPACT_ATOMS: atom_id res chain seq x y z
N MET A 1 10.30 5.61 -22.35
CA MET A 1 11.21 4.55 -21.85
C MET A 1 10.39 3.76 -20.85
N SER A 2 9.80 2.62 -21.25
CA SER A 2 8.96 1.83 -20.35
C SER A 2 9.84 1.35 -19.20
N LEU A 3 9.60 1.83 -17.97
CA LEU A 3 10.14 1.14 -16.80
C LEU A 3 9.75 -0.34 -16.94
N ASP A 4 10.74 -1.22 -16.98
CA ASP A 4 10.48 -2.66 -16.97
C ASP A 4 9.91 -2.98 -15.59
N LEU A 5 8.58 -3.13 -15.53
CA LEU A 5 7.83 -3.36 -14.30
C LEU A 5 8.39 -4.56 -13.52
N ASN A 6 8.87 -5.58 -14.23
CA ASN A 6 9.46 -6.78 -13.63
C ASN A 6 10.79 -6.47 -12.93
N GLN A 7 11.57 -5.53 -13.48
CA GLN A 7 12.80 -5.07 -12.83
C GLN A 7 12.48 -4.21 -11.61
N LEU A 8 11.43 -3.38 -11.69
CA LEU A 8 10.99 -2.55 -10.56
C LEU A 8 10.49 -3.41 -9.39
N GLU A 9 9.58 -4.35 -9.61
CA GLU A 9 9.07 -5.25 -8.57
C GLU A 9 10.20 -6.07 -7.93
N THR A 10 11.15 -6.56 -8.75
CA THR A 10 12.30 -7.35 -8.28
C THR A 10 13.24 -6.48 -7.44
N ARG A 11 13.52 -5.24 -7.86
CA ARG A 11 14.37 -4.30 -7.13
C ARG A 11 13.76 -3.89 -5.80
N LEU A 12 12.48 -3.52 -5.80
CA LEU A 12 11.75 -3.12 -4.59
C LEU A 12 11.71 -4.28 -3.58
N TRP A 13 11.42 -5.49 -4.07
CA TRP A 13 11.43 -6.67 -3.24
C TRP A 13 12.82 -6.98 -2.68
N ALA A 14 13.87 -6.93 -3.49
CA ALA A 14 15.22 -7.20 -3.04
C ALA A 14 15.64 -6.24 -1.91
N ALA A 15 15.31 -4.95 -2.03
CA ALA A 15 15.57 -3.97 -0.99
C ALA A 15 14.75 -4.26 0.29
N ALA A 16 13.46 -4.55 0.16
CA ALA A 16 12.62 -4.92 1.30
C ALA A 16 13.09 -6.22 1.98
N ASP A 17 13.53 -7.21 1.22
CA ASP A 17 14.03 -8.49 1.74
C ASP A 17 15.36 -8.34 2.49
N GLN A 18 16.25 -7.48 2.00
CA GLN A 18 17.48 -7.12 2.70
C GLN A 18 17.19 -6.41 4.02
N LEU A 19 16.24 -5.48 4.04
CA LEU A 19 15.80 -4.80 5.26
C LEU A 19 15.20 -5.81 6.26
N TRP A 20 14.37 -6.73 5.79
CA TRP A 20 13.81 -7.81 6.63
C TRP A 20 14.90 -8.68 7.26
N ALA A 21 15.89 -9.11 6.48
CA ALA A 21 16.99 -9.96 6.96
C ALA A 21 17.73 -9.35 8.16
N ASN A 22 17.77 -8.02 8.26
CA ASN A 22 18.41 -7.28 9.34
C ASN A 22 17.52 -7.10 10.60
N THR A 23 16.25 -7.48 10.55
CA THR A 23 15.29 -7.30 11.67
C THR A 23 15.17 -8.51 12.59
N GLY A 24 15.43 -9.73 12.09
CA GLY A 24 15.18 -10.97 12.84
C GLY A 24 13.70 -11.29 13.09
N LEU A 25 12.77 -10.55 12.46
CA LEU A 25 11.33 -10.72 12.62
C LEU A 25 10.80 -11.92 11.83
N LYS A 26 9.64 -12.46 12.24
CA LYS A 26 8.94 -13.47 11.43
C LYS A 26 8.41 -12.87 10.13
N PRO A 27 8.23 -13.66 9.06
CA PRO A 27 7.68 -13.18 7.80
C PRO A 27 6.40 -12.37 7.96
N SER A 28 5.44 -12.87 8.75
CA SER A 28 4.14 -12.22 9.01
C SER A 28 4.25 -10.88 9.75
N GLU A 29 5.28 -10.70 10.59
CA GLU A 29 5.49 -9.48 11.36
C GLU A 29 6.09 -8.36 10.51
N PHE A 30 6.72 -8.72 9.39
CA PHE A 30 7.30 -7.79 8.43
C PHE A 30 6.38 -7.57 7.21
N SER A 31 5.69 -8.62 6.74
CA SER A 31 4.81 -8.55 5.58
C SER A 31 3.66 -7.58 5.77
N ASN A 32 3.01 -7.62 6.94
CA ASN A 32 1.85 -6.78 7.23
C ASN A 32 2.22 -5.29 7.18
N PRO A 33 3.25 -4.81 7.91
CA PRO A 33 3.74 -3.44 7.75
C PRO A 33 4.11 -3.05 6.32
N VAL A 34 4.83 -3.91 5.58
CA VAL A 34 5.27 -3.57 4.22
C VAL A 34 4.08 -3.44 3.27
N LEU A 35 3.14 -4.39 3.30
CA LEU A 35 1.92 -4.32 2.50
C LEU A 35 1.06 -3.10 2.87
N GLY A 36 1.00 -2.74 4.16
CA GLY A 36 0.32 -1.54 4.62
C GLY A 36 0.95 -0.24 4.10
N LEU A 37 2.28 -0.14 4.06
CA LEU A 37 2.97 1.02 3.49
C LEU A 37 2.81 1.12 1.97
N ILE A 38 2.86 -0.03 1.27
CA ILE A 38 2.55 -0.11 -0.17
C ILE A 38 1.14 0.42 -0.43
N PHE A 39 0.15 -0.04 0.36
CA PHE A 39 -1.21 0.45 0.30
C PHE A 39 -1.29 1.97 0.55
N LEU A 40 -0.65 2.48 1.61
CA LEU A 40 -0.68 3.90 1.94
C LEU A 40 -0.11 4.76 0.80
N ARG A 41 0.99 4.33 0.19
CA ARG A 41 1.60 5.03 -0.94
C ARG A 41 0.65 5.15 -2.13
N TYR A 42 -0.11 4.10 -2.41
CA TYR A 42 -1.13 4.08 -3.45
C TYR A 42 -2.35 4.92 -3.10
N ALA A 43 -2.82 4.83 -1.86
CA ALA A 43 -3.92 5.67 -1.38
C ALA A 43 -3.59 7.15 -1.57
N GLU A 44 -2.36 7.58 -1.23
CA GLU A 44 -1.91 8.97 -1.43
C GLU A 44 -1.89 9.35 -2.92
N LYS A 45 -1.38 8.46 -3.77
CA LYS A 45 -1.39 8.70 -5.22
C LYS A 45 -2.82 8.91 -5.74
N ARG A 46 -3.73 8.01 -5.38
CA ARG A 46 -5.14 8.05 -5.80
C ARG A 46 -5.86 9.29 -5.26
N PHE A 47 -5.53 9.71 -4.04
CA PHE A 47 -6.04 10.94 -3.42
C PHE A 47 -5.64 12.17 -4.24
N HIS A 48 -4.35 12.33 -4.57
CA HIS A 48 -3.90 13.47 -5.39
C HIS A 48 -4.40 13.41 -6.83
N GLU A 49 -4.52 12.22 -7.43
CA GLU A 49 -5.11 12.08 -8.76
C GLU A 49 -6.60 12.48 -8.76
N ALA A 50 -7.35 12.16 -7.70
CA ALA A 50 -8.73 12.60 -7.55
C ALA A 50 -8.84 14.11 -7.32
N GLU A 51 -8.01 14.67 -6.42
CA GLU A 51 -7.91 16.12 -6.18
C GLU A 51 -7.64 16.88 -7.48
N ALA A 52 -6.65 16.44 -8.25
CA ALA A 52 -6.28 17.06 -9.52
C ALA A 52 -7.42 17.01 -10.55
N ARG A 53 -8.17 15.90 -10.64
CA ARG A 53 -9.32 15.79 -11.54
C ARG A 53 -10.45 16.75 -11.14
N MET A 54 -10.72 16.89 -9.85
CA MET A 54 -11.75 17.80 -9.35
C MET A 54 -11.38 19.25 -9.62
N ILE A 55 -10.12 19.63 -9.40
CA ILE A 55 -9.60 20.96 -9.72
C ILE A 55 -9.66 21.24 -11.23
N ASP A 56 -9.28 20.28 -12.07
CA ASP A 56 -9.36 20.40 -13.53
C ASP A 56 -10.82 20.52 -14.03
N SER A 57 -11.76 19.96 -13.26
CA SER A 57 -13.21 20.10 -13.49
C SER A 57 -13.77 21.47 -13.07
N GLY A 58 -12.94 22.34 -12.48
CA GLY A 58 -13.30 23.70 -12.09
C GLY A 58 -13.70 23.89 -10.64
N LEU A 59 -13.49 22.89 -9.77
CA LEU A 59 -13.67 23.04 -8.32
C LEU A 59 -12.46 23.71 -7.68
N ASP A 60 -12.70 24.60 -6.71
CA ASP A 60 -11.62 25.12 -5.88
C ASP A 60 -11.21 24.07 -4.83
N ALA A 61 -9.91 23.92 -4.57
CA ALA A 61 -9.41 22.92 -3.62
C ALA A 61 -9.99 23.06 -2.20
N ALA A 62 -10.40 24.28 -1.82
CA ALA A 62 -11.04 24.56 -0.54
C ALA A 62 -12.52 24.10 -0.46
N GLU A 63 -13.15 23.86 -1.61
CA GLU A 63 -14.53 23.39 -1.72
C GLU A 63 -14.62 21.86 -1.80
N ILE A 64 -13.49 21.17 -2.04
CA ILE A 64 -13.47 19.71 -2.13
C ILE A 64 -13.64 19.13 -0.73
N GLU A 65 -14.76 18.46 -0.51
CA GLU A 65 -15.04 17.76 0.73
C GLU A 65 -14.60 16.30 0.65
N LYS A 66 -14.52 15.67 1.83
CA LYS A 66 -14.24 14.24 1.98
C LYS A 66 -15.11 13.35 1.10
N ILE A 67 -16.39 13.69 0.95
CA ILE A 67 -17.37 12.90 0.19
C ILE A 67 -17.01 12.89 -1.30
N ASP A 68 -16.43 13.97 -1.82
CA ASP A 68 -16.05 14.07 -3.23
C ASP A 68 -14.91 13.11 -3.58
N TYR A 69 -13.92 12.97 -2.69
CA TYR A 69 -12.88 11.95 -2.83
C TYR A 69 -13.46 10.54 -2.89
N GLN A 70 -14.41 10.23 -2.01
CA GLN A 70 -15.06 8.92 -1.95
C GLN A 70 -15.89 8.65 -3.21
N ALA A 71 -16.57 9.67 -3.74
CA ALA A 71 -17.31 9.58 -5.00
C ALA A 71 -16.41 9.26 -6.21
N GLU A 72 -15.16 9.75 -6.20
CA GLU A 72 -14.13 9.45 -7.19
C GLU A 72 -13.46 8.07 -6.99
N GLY A 73 -13.88 7.31 -5.96
CA GLY A 73 -13.26 6.05 -5.58
C GLY A 73 -11.84 6.22 -5.03
N ALA A 74 -11.59 7.35 -4.36
CA ALA A 74 -10.37 7.63 -3.61
C ALA A 74 -10.66 7.70 -2.11
N LEU A 75 -9.68 7.32 -1.30
CA LEU A 75 -9.77 7.43 0.16
C LEU A 75 -9.42 8.84 0.56
N PHE A 76 -10.12 9.39 1.55
CA PHE A 76 -9.72 10.66 2.14
C PHE A 76 -8.50 10.45 3.05
N LEU A 77 -7.45 11.25 2.84
CA LEU A 77 -6.21 11.16 3.60
C LEU A 77 -5.91 12.48 4.31
N PRO A 78 -5.97 12.52 5.66
CA PRO A 78 -5.57 13.69 6.41
C PRO A 78 -4.06 13.93 6.28
N ASP A 79 -3.63 15.17 6.45
CA ASP A 79 -2.24 15.60 6.20
C ASP A 79 -1.20 14.76 6.96
N ASN A 80 -1.49 14.42 8.21
CA ASN A 80 -0.62 13.60 9.06
C ASN A 80 -0.57 12.12 8.67
N ALA A 81 -1.46 11.67 7.78
CA ALA A 81 -1.51 10.30 7.29
C ALA A 81 -0.98 10.15 5.86
N ARG A 82 -0.56 11.25 5.22
CA ARG A 82 0.02 11.21 3.88
C ARG A 82 1.38 10.52 3.91
N PHE A 83 1.68 9.71 2.90
CA PHE A 83 2.96 8.99 2.82
C PHE A 83 4.13 9.97 2.70
N SER A 84 3.96 11.07 1.95
CA SER A 84 4.91 12.18 1.88
C SER A 84 5.20 12.81 3.24
N TYR A 85 4.18 13.07 4.06
CA TYR A 85 4.35 13.56 5.42
C TYR A 85 5.22 12.61 6.26
N LEU A 86 4.95 11.30 6.18
CA LEU A 86 5.72 10.29 6.91
C LEU A 86 7.17 10.19 6.42
N LEU A 87 7.42 10.42 5.13
CA LEU A 87 8.75 10.42 4.54
C LEU A 87 9.59 11.63 5.00
N ASP A 88 8.95 12.78 5.21
CA ASP A 88 9.58 14.04 5.61
C ASP A 88 9.78 14.18 7.14
N LEU A 89 9.25 13.25 7.93
CA LEU A 89 9.45 13.24 9.38
C LEU A 89 10.94 13.10 9.72
N ALA A 90 11.40 13.90 10.69
CA ALA A 90 12.79 13.88 11.13
C ALA A 90 13.18 12.51 11.73
N GLU A 91 14.37 12.03 11.38
CA GLU A 91 14.90 10.69 11.79
C GLU A 91 14.96 10.47 13.31
N GLY A 92 14.86 11.53 14.13
CA GLY A 92 14.83 11.46 15.59
C GLY A 92 13.45 11.25 16.22
N GLN A 93 12.37 11.27 15.44
CA GLN A 93 11.01 11.05 15.93
C GLN A 93 10.65 9.56 15.92
N ASP A 94 9.68 9.15 16.76
CA ASP A 94 9.17 7.79 16.78
C ASP A 94 8.31 7.53 15.53
N LEU A 95 8.97 7.12 14.45
CA LEU A 95 8.32 6.85 13.17
C LEU A 95 7.33 5.69 13.26
N GLY A 96 7.64 4.66 14.05
CA GLY A 96 6.71 3.54 14.27
C GLY A 96 5.38 4.01 14.87
N LYS A 97 5.44 4.93 15.83
CA LYS A 97 4.25 5.58 16.39
C LYS A 97 3.56 6.49 15.38
N ALA A 98 4.29 7.31 14.64
CA ALA A 98 3.71 8.21 13.64
C ALA A 98 2.96 7.45 12.54
N VAL A 99 3.53 6.35 12.03
CA VAL A 99 2.86 5.49 11.03
C VAL A 99 1.61 4.83 11.62
N ASN A 100 1.66 4.37 12.88
CA ASN A 100 0.48 3.83 13.56
C ASN A 100 -0.66 4.87 13.69
N GLU A 101 -0.31 6.11 14.02
CA GLU A 101 -1.26 7.23 14.13
C GLU A 101 -1.83 7.61 12.77
N ALA A 102 -1.00 7.65 11.72
CA ALA A 102 -1.41 7.83 10.34
C ALA A 102 -2.45 6.78 9.92
N MET A 103 -2.15 5.50 10.11
CA MET A 103 -3.07 4.41 9.76
C MET A 103 -4.39 4.51 10.53
N ALA A 104 -4.33 4.86 11.82
CA ALA A 104 -5.53 5.07 12.62
C ALA A 104 -6.36 6.27 12.13
N ALA A 105 -5.72 7.34 11.67
CA ALA A 105 -6.39 8.50 11.10
C ALA A 105 -7.06 8.16 9.76
N VAL A 106 -6.40 7.38 8.89
CA VAL A 106 -7.03 6.88 7.65
C VAL A 106 -8.28 6.06 7.97
N GLU A 107 -8.22 5.14 8.94
CA GLU A 107 -9.41 4.35 9.32
C GLU A 107 -10.52 5.18 9.96
N ALA A 108 -10.18 6.23 10.71
CA ALA A 108 -11.16 7.13 11.28
C ALA A 108 -11.93 7.90 10.20
N GLU A 109 -11.23 8.25 9.11
CA GLU A 109 -11.85 8.93 7.99
C GLU A 109 -12.54 7.99 7.01
N ASN A 110 -12.17 6.71 6.95
CA ASN A 110 -12.71 5.78 5.96
C ASN A 110 -13.28 4.55 6.68
N GLU A 111 -14.59 4.58 6.96
CA GLU A 111 -15.27 3.52 7.76
C GLU A 111 -15.09 2.12 7.17
N GLU A 112 -14.97 2.01 5.85
CA GLU A 112 -14.75 0.75 5.12
C GLU A 112 -13.43 0.06 5.49
N LEU A 113 -12.45 0.81 6.01
CA LEU A 113 -11.13 0.30 6.37
C LEU A 113 -11.00 -0.01 7.87
N LYS A 114 -12.06 0.13 8.66
CA LYS A 114 -12.01 -0.03 10.11
C LYS A 114 -11.47 -1.40 10.52
N GLY A 115 -10.30 -1.42 11.15
CA GLY A 115 -9.62 -2.64 11.59
C GLY A 115 -8.89 -3.42 10.50
N VAL A 116 -8.77 -2.86 9.29
CA VAL A 116 -8.07 -3.48 8.16
C VAL A 116 -6.59 -3.09 8.14
N LEU A 117 -6.25 -1.85 8.50
CA LEU A 117 -4.88 -1.37 8.38
C LEU A 117 -4.01 -1.87 9.54
N PRO A 118 -2.79 -2.33 9.26
CA PRO A 118 -1.88 -2.80 10.30
C PRO A 118 -1.47 -1.66 11.22
N ARG A 119 -1.31 -1.96 12.53
CA ARG A 119 -0.87 -1.00 13.56
C ARG A 119 0.32 -1.49 14.38
N SER A 120 1.10 -2.41 13.82
CA SER A 120 2.25 -3.04 14.48
C SER A 120 3.59 -2.46 14.06
N TYR A 121 3.63 -1.20 13.59
CA TYR A 121 4.85 -0.57 13.07
C TYR A 121 5.90 -0.33 14.16
N GLY A 122 5.51 -0.19 15.43
CA GLY A 122 6.44 -0.05 16.56
C GLY A 122 7.32 -1.29 16.84
N ARG A 123 7.11 -2.42 16.15
CA ARG A 123 8.02 -3.59 16.21
C ARG A 123 9.22 -3.44 15.26
N LEU A 124 9.14 -2.55 14.29
CA LEU A 124 10.21 -2.31 13.33
C LEU A 124 11.16 -1.24 13.88
N PRO A 125 12.48 -1.43 13.76
CA PRO A 125 13.43 -0.36 14.06
C PRO A 125 13.15 0.87 13.19
N ASN A 126 13.25 2.08 13.76
CA ASN A 126 13.02 3.33 13.01
C ASN A 126 13.90 3.42 11.75
N THR A 127 15.15 2.97 11.82
CA THR A 127 16.05 2.93 10.66
C THR A 127 15.50 2.08 9.51
N VAL A 128 14.89 0.94 9.82
CA VAL A 128 14.26 0.07 8.83
C VAL A 128 13.00 0.72 8.25
N LEU A 129 12.20 1.39 9.07
CA LEU A 129 11.02 2.11 8.60
C LEU A 129 11.37 3.26 7.65
N VAL A 130 12.39 4.06 7.99
CA VAL A 130 12.87 5.16 7.12
C VAL A 130 13.32 4.61 5.77
N GLU A 131 14.13 3.56 5.77
CA GLU A 131 14.60 2.94 4.53
C GLU A 131 13.45 2.31 3.73
N LEU A 132 12.48 1.67 4.40
CA LEU A 132 11.27 1.15 3.73
C LEU A 132 10.48 2.26 3.05
N LEU A 133 10.23 3.38 3.73
CA LEU A 133 9.55 4.53 3.13
C LEU A 133 10.32 5.08 1.91
N ARG A 134 11.66 5.19 2.01
CA ARG A 134 12.51 5.63 0.89
C ARG A 134 12.45 4.68 -0.30
N VAL A 135 12.53 3.37 -0.07
CA VAL A 135 12.43 2.34 -1.10
C VAL A 135 11.05 2.39 -1.77
N LEU A 136 9.98 2.45 -0.98
CA LEU A 136 8.61 2.44 -1.47
C LEU A 136 8.19 3.77 -2.11
N ASN A 137 8.89 4.88 -1.85
CA ASN A 137 8.62 6.14 -2.53
C ASN A 137 8.73 6.03 -4.06
N GLY A 138 9.61 5.14 -4.56
CA GLY A 138 9.73 4.83 -5.99
C GLY A 138 8.47 4.27 -6.65
N LEU A 139 7.45 3.86 -5.87
CA LEU A 139 6.13 3.47 -6.39
C LEU A 139 5.29 4.66 -6.84
N GLY A 140 5.63 5.89 -6.47
CA GLY A 140 4.85 7.08 -6.79
C GLY A 140 4.67 7.33 -8.29
N GLU A 141 5.66 6.93 -9.08
CA GLU A 141 5.67 7.13 -10.53
C GLU A 141 4.94 6.02 -11.30
N VAL A 142 4.39 5.02 -10.58
CA VAL A 142 3.81 3.82 -11.18
C VAL A 142 2.30 4.04 -11.44
N GLU A 143 1.85 3.77 -12.66
CA GLU A 143 0.44 3.89 -13.07
C GLU A 143 -0.41 2.67 -12.68
N GLY A 144 -1.73 2.89 -12.59
CA GLY A 144 -2.75 2.02 -11.97
C GLY A 144 -2.45 0.51 -11.93
N ASP A 145 -2.37 -0.14 -13.09
CA ASP A 145 -2.21 -1.61 -13.18
C ASP A 145 -0.89 -2.14 -12.62
N ALA A 146 0.14 -1.31 -12.63
CA ALA A 146 1.45 -1.69 -12.19
C ALA A 146 1.55 -1.72 -10.65
N PHE A 147 0.76 -0.91 -9.93
CA PHE A 147 0.66 -1.01 -8.49
C PHE A 147 0.07 -2.37 -8.04
N GLY A 148 -1.06 -2.76 -8.63
CA GLY A 148 -1.73 -4.03 -8.29
C GLY A 148 -0.81 -5.23 -8.50
N LYS A 149 -0.03 -5.22 -9.60
CA LYS A 149 0.99 -6.25 -9.87
C LYS A 149 2.08 -6.29 -8.81
N ILE A 150 2.59 -5.14 -8.36
CA ILE A 150 3.60 -5.08 -7.31
C ILE A 150 3.02 -5.58 -5.98
N TYR A 151 1.78 -5.20 -5.64
CA TYR A 151 1.11 -5.69 -4.44
C TYR A 151 0.93 -7.22 -4.48
N GLU A 152 0.42 -7.77 -5.59
CA GLU A 152 0.32 -9.21 -5.83
C GLU A 152 1.68 -9.92 -5.74
N TYR A 153 2.74 -9.30 -6.29
CA TYR A 153 4.09 -9.84 -6.27
C TYR A 153 4.62 -9.94 -4.83
N PHE A 154 4.49 -8.88 -4.02
CA PHE A 154 4.88 -8.91 -2.61
C PHE A 154 4.08 -9.94 -1.82
N LEU A 155 2.77 -10.01 -2.04
CA LEU A 155 1.90 -11.00 -1.39
C LEU A 155 2.35 -12.45 -1.71
N GLY A 156 2.60 -12.75 -2.98
CA GLY A 156 3.08 -14.06 -3.41
C GLY A 156 4.47 -14.40 -2.84
N LYS A 157 5.39 -13.43 -2.79
CA LYS A 157 6.73 -13.63 -2.22
C LYS A 157 6.70 -13.86 -0.71
N PHE A 158 5.88 -13.11 0.03
CA PHE A 158 5.70 -13.35 1.46
C PHE A 158 5.06 -14.70 1.73
N ALA A 159 4.04 -15.11 0.97
CA ALA A 159 3.43 -16.43 1.09
C ALA A 159 4.44 -17.57 0.85
N MET A 160 5.34 -17.42 -0.13
CA MET A 160 6.44 -18.36 -0.36
C MET A 160 7.41 -18.44 0.82
N LYS A 161 7.71 -17.32 1.48
CA LYS A 161 8.60 -17.27 2.65
C LYS A 161 7.94 -17.80 3.93
N GLU A 162 6.63 -17.68 4.06
CA GLU A 162 5.89 -18.16 5.25
C GLU A 162 5.72 -19.69 5.26
N GLY A 163 5.60 -20.32 4.09
CA GLY A 163 5.61 -21.77 3.92
C GLY A 163 4.36 -22.50 4.46
N ALA A 164 4.08 -23.68 3.88
CA ALA A 164 3.07 -24.71 4.23
C ALA A 164 1.57 -24.30 4.35
N ARG A 165 1.21 -23.03 4.55
CA ARG A 165 -0.19 -22.56 4.57
C ARG A 165 -0.58 -21.70 3.37
N ALA A 166 0.31 -21.51 2.40
CA ALA A 166 0.17 -20.56 1.30
C ALA A 166 -1.16 -20.61 0.52
N GLY A 167 -1.87 -21.75 0.48
CA GLY A 167 -3.18 -21.86 -0.18
C GLY A 167 -4.30 -21.04 0.48
N GLU A 168 -4.20 -20.73 1.77
CA GLU A 168 -5.14 -19.81 2.47
C GLU A 168 -4.73 -18.33 2.32
N PHE A 169 -3.45 -18.06 2.01
CA PHE A 169 -2.88 -16.70 2.00
C PHE A 169 -2.72 -16.10 0.61
N TYR A 170 -2.46 -16.92 -0.43
CA TYR A 170 -2.28 -16.47 -1.80
C TYR A 170 -2.62 -17.58 -2.80
N THR A 171 -3.56 -17.29 -3.70
CA THR A 171 -3.85 -18.15 -4.85
C THR A 171 -3.14 -17.61 -6.10
N PRO A 172 -2.29 -18.42 -6.78
CA PRO A 172 -1.59 -17.99 -7.99
C PRO A 172 -2.54 -17.47 -9.08
N LYS A 173 -2.10 -16.42 -9.79
CA LYS A 173 -2.89 -15.72 -10.81
C LYS A 173 -3.43 -16.61 -11.91
N ASN A 174 -2.68 -17.60 -12.36
CA ASN A 174 -3.13 -18.56 -13.38
C ASN A 174 -4.30 -19.42 -12.89
N VAL A 175 -4.34 -19.77 -11.59
CA VAL A 175 -5.46 -20.52 -11.00
C VAL A 175 -6.68 -19.62 -10.85
N VAL A 176 -6.49 -18.38 -10.38
CA VAL A 176 -7.59 -17.38 -10.30
C VAL A 176 -8.19 -17.12 -11.68
N ASN A 177 -7.37 -16.86 -12.70
CA ASN A 177 -7.82 -16.62 -14.06
C ASN A 177 -8.60 -17.81 -14.61
N LEU A 178 -8.09 -19.04 -14.42
CA LEU A 178 -8.81 -20.25 -14.84
C LEU A 178 -10.19 -20.35 -14.19
N LEU A 179 -10.28 -20.09 -12.88
CA LEU A 179 -11.55 -20.12 -12.15
C LEU A 179 -12.51 -19.04 -12.65
N VAL A 180 -12.03 -17.81 -12.86
CA VAL A 180 -12.83 -16.70 -13.41
C VAL A 180 -13.30 -17.01 -14.83
N GLU A 181 -12.45 -17.59 -15.68
CA GLU A 181 -12.81 -18.01 -17.03
C GLU A 181 -13.86 -19.12 -17.04
N ILE A 182 -13.77 -20.08 -16.11
CA ILE A 182 -14.75 -21.16 -15.97
C ILE A 182 -16.10 -20.61 -15.45
N LEU A 183 -16.06 -19.74 -14.44
CA LEU A 183 -17.27 -19.20 -13.81
C LEU A 183 -17.96 -18.14 -14.68
N ALA A 184 -17.20 -17.43 -15.51
CA ALA A 184 -17.65 -16.38 -16.42
C ALA A 184 -18.68 -15.42 -15.77
N PRO A 185 -18.34 -14.72 -14.65
CA PRO A 185 -19.29 -13.96 -13.86
C PRO A 185 -19.63 -12.62 -14.54
N PHE A 186 -20.49 -12.65 -15.56
CA PHE A 186 -20.90 -11.45 -16.29
C PHE A 186 -21.96 -10.62 -15.55
N ARG A 187 -22.80 -11.26 -14.72
CA ARG A 187 -23.89 -10.64 -13.93
C ARG A 187 -24.20 -11.48 -12.69
N GLY A 188 -24.70 -10.84 -11.64
CA GLY A 188 -25.10 -11.48 -10.39
C GLY A 188 -24.19 -11.10 -9.22
N THR A 189 -24.42 -11.72 -8.07
CA THR A 189 -23.51 -11.60 -6.91
C THR A 189 -22.39 -12.61 -7.09
N ILE A 190 -21.14 -12.13 -6.96
CA ILE A 190 -19.92 -12.95 -6.97
C ILE A 190 -19.66 -13.48 -5.56
#